data_AF-A0A1M5V491-F1
#
_entry.id   AF-A0A1M5V491-F1
#
_cell.length_a   1.000
_cell.length_b   1.000
_cell.length_c   1.000
_cell.angle_alpha   90.00
_cell.angle_beta   90.00
_cell.angle_gamma   90.00
#
_symmetry.space_group_name_H-M   'P 1'
#
loop_
_entity.id
_entity.type
_entity.pdbx_description
1 polymer ?
#
loop_
_entity_poly.entity_id
_entity_poly.type
_entity_poly.pdbx_seq_one_letter_code
_entity_poly.pdbx_strand_id
1 'polypeptide(L)'
;MLKQTTRTEQTGSGLARQLFSMTWPMVFGVLSMMSFQLIDSIFISQLGVLPLAAQGFTLPVQMIVIGLQVGLGIATTAVIGRVSGQGNAQYAKQLGGLILVIGSVSVAVLAVMIFLIRDPLLHFLGASEDIFPIIDLYWPYWLVSAWSGATLYFLYSICRANGNTILPGSMMVVTSLLNLVFDPLFIFSMDLGLPGAALATLASFALGGLIVTIRIWPKRLLSFIW
;
A
#
# COMPACT_ATOMS: atom_id res chain seq x y z
N MET A 1 52.27 22.77 -2.23
CA MET A 1 50.98 23.38 -1.87
C MET A 1 49.92 22.86 -2.83
N LEU A 2 48.98 22.03 -2.36
CA LEU A 2 47.53 22.14 -2.57
C LEU A 2 46.84 20.92 -1.93
N LYS A 3 46.09 21.26 -0.88
CA LYS A 3 45.31 20.46 0.07
C LYS A 3 44.66 19.18 -0.49
N GLN A 4 45.13 18.04 0.00
CA GLN A 4 44.27 16.88 0.26
C GLN A 4 43.41 17.20 1.49
N THR A 5 42.22 17.75 1.28
CA THR A 5 41.26 18.02 2.37
C THR A 5 40.39 16.78 2.57
N THR A 6 40.78 15.97 3.55
CA THR A 6 39.92 15.29 4.54
C THR A 6 38.61 14.69 4.02
N ARG A 7 38.66 13.42 3.62
CA ARG A 7 37.49 12.56 3.40
C ARG A 7 37.46 11.44 4.44
N THR A 8 37.49 11.82 5.71
CA THR A 8 37.41 10.90 6.84
C THR A 8 36.93 11.71 8.05
N GLU A 9 35.95 11.21 8.81
CA GLU A 9 35.36 11.79 10.05
C GLU A 9 34.04 12.61 9.96
N GLN A 10 33.07 12.20 9.12
CA GLN A 10 31.65 12.63 9.30
C GLN A 10 30.63 11.49 9.23
N THR A 11 31.08 10.23 9.20
CA THR A 11 30.24 9.09 8.82
C THR A 11 29.31 8.57 9.92
N GLY A 12 29.55 8.85 11.20
CA GLY A 12 28.72 8.35 12.31
C GLY A 12 27.48 9.21 12.60
N SER A 13 27.67 10.51 12.87
CA SER A 13 26.58 11.43 13.23
C SER A 13 25.74 11.84 12.02
N GLY A 14 26.35 11.95 10.84
CA GLY A 14 25.66 12.24 9.58
C GLY A 14 24.75 11.10 9.14
N LEU A 15 25.23 9.85 9.21
CA LEU A 15 24.45 8.66 8.86
C LEU A 15 23.28 8.45 9.82
N ALA A 16 23.51 8.53 11.14
CA ALA A 16 22.45 8.41 12.12
C ALA A 16 21.36 9.48 11.92
N ARG A 17 21.74 10.73 11.67
CA ARG A 17 20.81 11.83 11.39
C ARG A 17 20.02 11.60 10.09
N GLN A 18 20.67 11.07 9.06
CA GLN A 18 20.03 10.76 7.78
C GLN A 18 19.06 9.57 7.91
N LEU A 19 19.44 8.51 8.62
CA LEU A 19 18.55 7.40 8.91
C LEU A 19 17.34 7.86 9.72
N PHE A 20 17.55 8.73 10.73
CA PHE A 20 16.47 9.29 11.54
C PHE A 20 15.50 10.13 10.71
N SER A 21 16.02 11.05 9.88
CA SER A 21 15.18 11.89 9.01
C SER A 21 14.41 11.08 7.97
N MET A 22 14.96 9.94 7.53
CA MET A 22 14.28 9.03 6.63
C MET A 22 13.21 8.17 7.32
N THR A 23 13.46 7.78 8.57
CA THR A 23 12.62 6.85 9.35
C THR A 23 11.41 7.53 9.96
N TRP A 24 11.58 8.73 10.54
CA TRP A 24 10.49 9.42 11.24
C TRP A 24 9.21 9.61 10.40
N PRO A 25 9.26 10.10 9.15
CA PRO A 25 8.05 10.23 8.33
C PRO A 25 7.34 8.89 8.08
N MET A 26 8.10 7.82 7.89
CA MET A 26 7.55 6.48 7.65
C MET A 26 6.89 5.92 8.91
N VAL A 27 7.48 6.13 10.08
CA VAL A 27 6.89 5.70 11.36
C VAL A 27 5.53 6.36 11.56
N PHE A 28 5.43 7.67 11.35
CA PHE A 28 4.14 8.38 11.43
C PHE A 28 3.13 7.89 10.39
N GLY A 29 3.57 7.66 9.16
CA GLY A 29 2.72 7.11 8.11
C GLY A 29 2.16 5.73 8.46
N VAL A 30 3.02 4.82 8.92
CA VAL A 30 2.62 3.46 9.34
C VAL A 30 1.71 3.50 10.55
N LEU A 31 2.05 4.26 11.59
CA LEU A 31 1.22 4.40 12.79
C LEU A 31 -0.16 4.95 12.43
N SER A 32 -0.22 5.96 11.57
CA SER A 32 -1.47 6.49 11.06
C SER A 32 -2.28 5.38 10.40
N MET A 33 -1.71 4.66 9.43
CA MET A 33 -2.40 3.57 8.72
C MET A 33 -2.89 2.46 9.67
N MET A 34 -2.15 2.15 10.73
CA MET A 34 -2.57 1.16 11.75
C MET A 34 -3.73 1.68 12.60
N SER A 35 -3.66 2.94 13.07
CA SER A 35 -4.74 3.57 13.81
C SER A 35 -6.03 3.63 13.01
N PHE A 36 -5.93 3.90 11.71
CA PHE A 36 -7.11 3.98 10.84
C PHE A 36 -7.70 2.61 10.51
N GLN A 37 -6.89 1.56 10.35
CA GLN A 37 -7.41 0.19 10.25
C GLN A 37 -8.19 -0.22 11.51
N LEU A 38 -7.77 0.23 12.69
CA LEU A 38 -8.54 0.01 13.92
C LEU A 38 -9.89 0.74 13.87
N ILE A 39 -9.91 1.99 13.39
CA ILE A 39 -11.14 2.78 13.27
C ILE A 39 -12.10 2.18 12.23
N ASP A 40 -11.60 1.74 11.08
CA ASP A 40 -12.39 1.04 10.05
C ASP A 40 -13.06 -0.21 10.64
N SER A 41 -12.32 -1.01 11.40
CA SER A 41 -12.89 -2.18 12.11
C SER A 41 -13.96 -1.77 13.14
N ILE A 42 -13.80 -0.63 13.83
CA ILE A 42 -14.82 -0.10 14.73
C ILE A 42 -16.09 0.27 13.95
N PHE A 43 -15.99 0.95 12.81
CA PHE A 43 -17.17 1.28 11.99
C PHE A 43 -17.86 0.03 11.45
N ILE A 44 -17.10 -0.96 10.98
CA ILE A 44 -17.66 -2.24 10.53
C ILE A 44 -18.35 -2.97 11.68
N SER A 45 -17.79 -2.94 12.90
CA SER A 45 -18.42 -3.55 14.08
C SER A 45 -19.79 -2.95 14.42
N GLN A 46 -20.01 -1.67 14.08
CA GLN A 46 -21.30 -0.98 14.30
C GLN A 46 -22.39 -1.45 13.33
N LEU A 47 -22.04 -2.08 12.21
CA LEU A 47 -22.99 -2.70 11.28
C LEU A 47 -23.55 -4.03 11.78
N GLY A 48 -22.96 -4.59 12.83
CA GLY A 48 -23.41 -5.83 13.46
C GLY A 48 -22.46 -7.01 13.29
N VAL A 49 -22.89 -8.16 13.81
CA VAL A 49 -22.05 -9.36 13.94
C VAL A 49 -21.69 -9.97 12.59
N LEU A 50 -22.64 -10.00 11.65
CA LEU A 50 -22.44 -10.63 10.33
C LEU A 50 -21.41 -9.87 9.46
N PRO A 51 -21.47 -8.53 9.30
CA PRO A 51 -20.42 -7.77 8.62
C PRO A 51 -19.05 -7.91 9.27
N LEU A 52 -18.99 -7.89 10.61
CA LEU A 52 -17.73 -8.08 11.34
C LEU A 52 -17.16 -9.48 11.13
N ALA A 53 -18.00 -10.51 11.09
CA ALA A 53 -17.59 -11.88 10.78
C ALA A 53 -17.03 -11.97 9.35
N ALA A 54 -17.70 -11.36 8.36
CA ALA A 54 -17.22 -11.30 6.98
C ALA A 54 -15.84 -10.62 6.88
N GLN A 55 -15.61 -9.52 7.61
CA GLN A 55 -14.28 -8.90 7.72
C GLN A 55 -13.27 -9.87 8.34
N GLY A 56 -13.66 -10.59 9.40
CA GLY A 56 -12.82 -11.60 10.06
C GLY A 56 -12.35 -12.71 9.11
N PHE A 57 -13.24 -13.25 8.27
CA PHE A 57 -12.89 -14.25 7.24
C PHE A 57 -12.01 -13.66 6.12
N THR A 58 -12.06 -12.35 5.92
CA THR A 58 -11.23 -11.66 4.94
C THR A 58 -9.79 -11.44 5.44
N LEU A 59 -9.56 -11.36 6.76
CA LEU A 59 -8.24 -11.09 7.34
C LEU A 59 -7.13 -12.09 6.91
N PRO A 60 -7.33 -13.42 6.96
CA PRO A 60 -6.31 -14.36 6.49
C PRO A 60 -5.94 -14.14 5.02
N VAL A 61 -6.96 -13.88 4.18
CA VAL A 61 -6.78 -13.62 2.75
C VAL A 61 -6.03 -12.30 2.53
N GLN A 62 -6.36 -11.27 3.33
CA GLN A 62 -5.67 -9.99 3.32
C GLN A 62 -4.19 -10.14 3.66
N MET A 63 -3.82 -11.02 4.60
CA MET A 63 -2.42 -11.27 4.96
C MET A 63 -1.62 -11.87 3.79
N ILE A 64 -2.25 -12.71 2.95
CA ILE A 64 -1.61 -13.24 1.73
C ILE A 64 -1.32 -12.10 0.74
N VAL A 65 -2.31 -11.23 0.51
CA VAL A 65 -2.17 -10.08 -0.40
C VAL A 65 -1.10 -9.10 0.12
N ILE A 66 -1.14 -8.74 1.40
CA ILE A 66 -0.14 -7.89 2.04
C ILE A 66 1.25 -8.52 1.95
N GLY A 67 1.36 -9.84 2.19
CA GLY A 67 2.63 -10.55 2.10
C GLY A 67 3.28 -10.42 0.72
N LEU A 68 2.50 -10.63 -0.34
CA LEU A 68 2.97 -10.45 -1.73
C LEU A 68 3.35 -8.98 -2.00
N GLN A 69 2.48 -8.05 -1.64
CA GLN A 69 2.68 -6.61 -1.82
C GLN A 69 3.95 -6.10 -1.12
N VAL A 70 4.11 -6.43 0.16
CA VAL A 70 5.25 -6.00 0.98
C VAL A 70 6.52 -6.70 0.51
N GLY A 71 6.48 -8.00 0.25
CA GLY A 71 7.62 -8.77 -0.25
C GLY A 71 8.18 -8.20 -1.56
N LEU A 72 7.31 -7.96 -2.55
CA LEU A 72 7.70 -7.34 -3.80
C LEU A 72 8.19 -5.89 -3.62
N GLY A 73 7.56 -5.10 -2.74
CA GLY A 73 8.01 -3.74 -2.45
C GLY A 73 9.38 -3.65 -1.77
N ILE A 74 9.71 -4.60 -0.89
CA ILE A 74 11.05 -4.72 -0.29
C ILE A 74 12.07 -5.09 -1.38
N ALA A 75 11.78 -6.08 -2.22
CA ALA A 75 12.63 -6.46 -3.34
C ALA A 75 12.88 -5.28 -4.30
N THR A 76 11.83 -4.51 -4.59
CA THR A 76 11.89 -3.27 -5.39
C THR A 76 12.89 -2.28 -4.81
N THR A 77 12.75 -2.00 -3.51
CA THR A 77 13.56 -1.01 -2.81
C THR A 77 15.04 -1.42 -2.82
N ALA A 78 15.32 -2.71 -2.59
CA ALA A 78 16.68 -3.24 -2.57
C ALA A 78 17.35 -3.23 -3.96
N VAL A 79 16.66 -3.69 -5.00
CA VAL A 79 17.20 -3.78 -6.36
C VAL A 79 17.46 -2.39 -6.95
N ILE A 80 16.47 -1.48 -6.87
CA ILE A 80 16.63 -0.11 -7.37
C ILE A 80 17.70 0.64 -6.56
N GLY A 81 17.70 0.50 -5.23
CA GLY A 81 18.71 1.13 -4.37
C GLY A 81 20.14 0.70 -4.73
N ARG A 82 20.35 -0.59 -5.01
CA ARG A 82 21.65 -1.13 -5.45
C ARG A 82 22.09 -0.55 -6.80
N VAL A 83 21.21 -0.54 -7.79
CA VAL A 83 21.51 -0.03 -9.15
C VAL A 83 21.77 1.48 -9.12
N SER A 84 20.97 2.22 -8.36
CA SER A 84 21.18 3.66 -8.14
C SER A 84 22.53 3.94 -7.46
N GLY A 85 22.93 3.11 -6.48
CA GLY A 85 24.23 3.20 -5.82
C GLY A 85 25.42 2.92 -6.74
N GLN A 86 25.22 2.19 -7.84
CA GLN A 86 26.22 1.94 -8.88
C GLN A 86 26.34 3.07 -9.91
N GLY A 87 25.53 4.14 -9.77
CA GLY A 87 25.54 5.29 -10.68
C GLY A 87 24.70 5.10 -11.96
N ASN A 88 24.01 3.97 -12.13
CA ASN A 88 23.19 3.71 -13.31
C ASN A 88 21.73 4.16 -13.10
N ALA A 89 21.52 5.48 -13.06
CA ALA A 89 20.22 6.08 -12.80
C ALA A 89 19.16 5.77 -13.88
N GLN A 90 19.58 5.51 -15.12
CA GLN A 90 18.64 5.16 -16.20
C GLN A 90 18.07 3.76 -16.01
N TYR A 91 18.93 2.78 -15.73
CA TYR A 91 18.50 1.40 -15.48
C TYR A 91 17.62 1.31 -14.21
N ALA A 92 17.94 2.09 -13.18
CA ALA A 92 17.10 2.20 -11.97
C ALA A 92 15.65 2.65 -12.28
N LYS A 93 15.48 3.58 -13.23
CA LYS A 93 14.16 4.08 -13.66
C LYS A 93 13.38 3.04 -14.48
N GLN A 94 14.07 2.29 -15.34
CA GLN A 94 13.48 1.18 -16.10
C GLN A 94 12.99 0.08 -15.16
N LEU A 95 13.80 -0.29 -14.16
CA LEU A 95 13.41 -1.24 -13.11
C LEU A 95 12.22 -0.75 -12.29
N GLY A 96 12.15 0.54 -11.96
CA GLY A 96 10.98 1.12 -11.31
C GLY A 96 9.69 0.94 -12.11
N GLY A 97 9.74 1.19 -13.42
CA GLY A 97 8.62 0.93 -14.33
C GLY A 97 8.25 -0.55 -14.40
N LEU A 98 9.27 -1.42 -14.54
CA LEU A 98 9.09 -2.87 -14.62
C LEU A 98 8.32 -3.40 -13.43
N ILE A 99 8.78 -3.05 -12.23
CA ILE A 99 8.29 -3.63 -10.99
C ILE A 99 6.92 -3.05 -10.64
N LEU A 100 6.66 -1.78 -10.97
CA LEU A 100 5.32 -1.24 -10.85
C LEU A 100 4.32 -2.05 -11.69
N VAL A 101 4.64 -2.35 -12.95
CA VAL A 101 3.76 -3.12 -13.84
C VAL A 101 3.64 -4.57 -13.38
N ILE A 102 4.77 -5.29 -13.23
CA ILE A 102 4.77 -6.70 -12.84
C ILE A 102 4.15 -6.90 -11.46
N GLY A 103 4.47 -6.04 -10.50
CA GLY A 103 3.91 -6.10 -9.15
C GLY A 103 2.41 -5.90 -9.15
N SER A 104 1.92 -4.86 -9.84
CA SER A 104 0.48 -4.58 -9.92
C SER A 104 -0.28 -5.69 -10.66
N VAL A 105 0.29 -6.25 -11.73
CA VAL A 105 -0.29 -7.40 -12.44
C VAL A 105 -0.28 -8.65 -11.55
N SER A 106 0.79 -8.90 -10.79
CA SER A 106 0.87 -10.07 -9.89
C SER A 106 -0.22 -10.03 -8.82
N VAL A 107 -0.46 -8.86 -8.24
CA VAL A 107 -1.55 -8.68 -7.24
C VAL A 107 -2.92 -8.75 -7.92
N ALA A 108 -3.09 -8.24 -9.14
CA ALA A 108 -4.34 -8.38 -9.87
C ALA A 108 -4.68 -9.85 -10.16
N VAL A 109 -3.69 -10.63 -10.62
CA VAL A 109 -3.84 -12.07 -10.85
C VAL A 109 -4.18 -12.79 -9.55
N LEU A 110 -3.51 -12.46 -8.45
CA LEU A 110 -3.84 -13.00 -7.13
C LEU A 110 -5.29 -12.65 -6.72
N ALA A 111 -5.72 -11.40 -6.92
CA ALA A 111 -7.07 -10.97 -6.59
C ALA A 111 -8.13 -11.73 -7.40
N VAL A 112 -7.90 -11.92 -8.70
CA VAL A 112 -8.78 -12.73 -9.55
C VAL A 112 -8.81 -14.19 -9.08
N MET A 113 -7.65 -14.78 -8.76
CA MET A 113 -7.59 -16.14 -8.23
C MET A 113 -8.40 -16.27 -6.93
N ILE A 114 -8.23 -15.34 -5.98
CA ILE A 114 -8.99 -15.30 -4.72
C ILE A 114 -10.50 -15.25 -5.00
N PHE A 115 -10.93 -14.41 -5.93
CA PHE A 115 -12.35 -14.30 -6.28
C PHE A 115 -12.90 -15.60 -6.88
N LEU A 116 -12.13 -16.28 -7.73
CA LEU A 116 -12.54 -17.53 -8.38
C LEU A 116 -12.63 -18.70 -7.39
N ILE A 117 -11.81 -18.71 -6.34
CA ILE A 117 -11.78 -19.78 -5.33
C ILE A 117 -12.53 -19.39 -4.04
N ARG A 118 -13.31 -18.31 -4.04
CA ARG A 118 -13.92 -17.78 -2.81
C ARG A 118 -14.81 -18.78 -2.09
N ASP A 119 -15.69 -19.49 -2.79
CA ASP A 119 -16.59 -20.46 -2.17
C ASP A 119 -15.85 -21.61 -1.46
N PRO A 120 -14.93 -22.36 -2.14
CA PRO A 120 -14.17 -23.40 -1.46
C PRO A 120 -13.24 -22.84 -0.38
N LEU A 121 -12.72 -21.62 -0.54
CA LEU A 121 -11.90 -20.96 0.47
C LEU A 121 -12.71 -20.65 1.74
N LEU A 122 -13.92 -20.11 1.61
CA LEU A 122 -14.80 -19.81 2.74
C LEU A 122 -15.27 -21.07 3.45
N HIS A 123 -15.62 -22.11 2.71
CA HIS A 123 -15.93 -23.41 3.30
C HIS A 123 -14.74 -23.99 4.07
N PHE A 124 -13.53 -23.89 3.52
CA PHE A 124 -12.32 -24.35 4.20
C PHE A 124 -12.02 -23.56 5.49
N LEU A 125 -12.31 -22.26 5.48
CA LEU A 125 -12.20 -21.42 6.68
C LEU A 125 -13.30 -21.67 7.71
N GLY A 126 -14.34 -22.44 7.38
CA GLY A 126 -15.46 -22.75 8.27
C GLY A 126 -16.50 -21.63 8.36
N ALA A 127 -16.67 -20.84 7.29
CA ALA A 127 -17.71 -19.82 7.22
C ALA A 127 -19.11 -20.46 7.18
N SER A 128 -20.07 -19.87 7.91
CA SER A 128 -21.49 -20.23 7.80
C SER A 128 -22.06 -19.73 6.47
N GLU A 129 -23.10 -20.39 5.95
CA GLU A 129 -23.72 -20.01 4.67
C GLU A 129 -24.28 -18.58 4.67
N ASP A 130 -24.71 -18.08 5.83
CA ASP A 130 -25.21 -16.70 5.99
C ASP A 130 -24.17 -15.63 5.64
N ILE A 131 -22.88 -15.97 5.63
CA ILE A 131 -21.77 -15.04 5.32
C ILE A 131 -21.53 -14.93 3.81
N PHE A 132 -21.87 -15.96 3.04
CA PHE A 132 -21.57 -16.02 1.61
C PHE A 132 -22.17 -14.83 0.83
N PRO A 133 -23.45 -14.47 1.00
CA PRO A 133 -24.03 -13.33 0.29
C PRO A 133 -23.36 -11.99 0.66
N ILE A 134 -22.91 -11.85 1.91
CA ILE A 134 -22.23 -10.64 2.38
C ILE A 134 -20.86 -10.53 1.72
N ILE A 135 -20.13 -11.64 1.64
CA ILE A 135 -18.83 -11.69 0.98
C ILE A 135 -18.95 -11.48 -0.53
N ASP A 136 -19.95 -12.06 -1.19
CA ASP A 136 -20.17 -11.83 -2.63
C ASP A 136 -20.42 -10.35 -2.97
N LEU A 137 -21.04 -9.60 -2.07
CA LEU A 137 -21.23 -8.15 -2.22
C LEU A 137 -19.99 -7.35 -1.82
N TYR A 138 -19.19 -7.84 -0.88
CA TYR A 138 -18.05 -7.10 -0.31
C TYR A 138 -16.72 -7.35 -1.04
N TRP A 139 -16.38 -8.61 -1.35
CA TRP A 139 -15.08 -9.01 -1.91
C TRP A 139 -14.75 -8.38 -3.25
N PRO A 140 -15.67 -8.18 -4.22
CA PRO A 140 -15.33 -7.49 -5.46
C PRO A 140 -14.72 -6.11 -5.20
N TYR A 141 -15.32 -5.31 -4.32
CA TYR A 141 -14.82 -3.98 -3.98
C TYR A 141 -13.54 -4.06 -3.15
N TRP A 142 -13.49 -4.98 -2.19
CA TRP A 142 -12.31 -5.19 -1.34
C TRP A 142 -11.09 -5.62 -2.17
N LEU A 143 -11.25 -6.53 -3.14
CA LEU A 143 -10.18 -7.00 -4.01
C LEU A 143 -9.63 -5.89 -4.91
N VAL A 144 -10.51 -5.05 -5.48
CA VAL A 144 -10.11 -3.89 -6.26
C VAL A 144 -9.39 -2.86 -5.38
N SER A 145 -9.87 -2.65 -4.16
CA SER A 145 -9.21 -1.81 -3.15
C SER A 145 -7.82 -2.34 -2.80
N ALA A 146 -7.68 -3.65 -2.57
CA ALA A 146 -6.42 -4.29 -2.26
C ALA A 146 -5.41 -4.17 -3.42
N TRP A 147 -5.87 -4.33 -4.66
CA TRP A 147 -5.05 -4.09 -5.85
C TRP A 147 -4.59 -2.63 -5.97
N SER A 148 -5.50 -1.67 -5.74
CA SER A 148 -5.18 -0.24 -5.74
C SER A 148 -4.16 0.11 -4.64
N GLY A 149 -4.36 -0.43 -3.43
CA GLY A 149 -3.45 -0.27 -2.30
C GLY A 149 -2.05 -0.85 -2.57
N ALA A 150 -1.99 -2.01 -3.22
CA ALA A 150 -0.72 -2.60 -3.62
C ALA A 150 0.02 -1.78 -4.67
N THR A 151 -0.69 -1.30 -5.69
CA THR A 151 -0.14 -0.41 -6.72
C THR A 151 0.45 0.86 -6.09
N LEU A 152 -0.29 1.48 -5.17
CA LEU A 152 0.17 2.63 -4.40
C LEU A 152 1.42 2.30 -3.55
N TYR A 153 1.45 1.12 -2.94
CA TYR A 153 2.60 0.67 -2.16
C TYR A 153 3.86 0.44 -3.01
N PHE A 154 3.72 -0.03 -4.25
CA PHE A 154 4.85 -0.13 -5.18
C PHE A 154 5.39 1.26 -5.53
N LEU A 155 4.52 2.25 -5.76
CA LEU A 155 4.94 3.65 -5.94
C LEU A 155 5.69 4.19 -4.72
N TYR A 156 5.22 3.89 -3.50
CA TYR A 156 5.92 4.22 -2.27
C TYR A 156 7.30 3.56 -2.19
N SER A 157 7.39 2.30 -2.58
CA SER A 157 8.65 1.53 -2.57
C SER A 157 9.68 2.15 -3.52
N ILE A 158 9.25 2.58 -4.71
CA ILE A 158 10.11 3.28 -5.68
C ILE A 158 10.57 4.64 -5.13
N CYS A 159 9.70 5.39 -4.44
CA CYS A 159 10.09 6.64 -3.78
C CYS A 159 11.14 6.41 -2.70
N ARG A 160 10.95 5.40 -1.85
CA ARG A 160 11.90 5.02 -0.79
C ARG A 160 13.25 4.59 -1.38
N ALA A 161 13.24 3.83 -2.48
CA ALA A 161 14.44 3.38 -3.17
C ALA A 161 15.32 4.55 -3.68
N ASN A 162 14.68 5.68 -3.99
CA ASN A 162 15.33 6.91 -4.43
C ASN A 162 15.62 7.89 -3.28
N GLY A 163 15.52 7.43 -2.02
CA GLY A 163 15.81 8.24 -0.83
C GLY A 163 14.70 9.22 -0.42
N ASN A 164 13.55 9.22 -1.10
CA ASN A 164 12.41 10.06 -0.75
C ASN A 164 11.41 9.28 0.12
N THR A 165 11.58 9.35 1.44
CA THR A 165 10.67 8.72 2.41
C THR A 165 9.62 9.67 2.97
N ILE A 166 9.79 10.99 2.78
CA ILE A 166 8.81 12.00 3.21
C ILE A 166 7.51 11.85 2.42
N LEU A 167 7.61 11.71 1.09
CA LEU A 167 6.43 11.56 0.23
C LEU A 167 5.57 10.33 0.61
N PRO A 168 6.11 9.10 0.70
CA PRO A 168 5.30 7.96 1.11
C PRO A 168 4.76 8.11 2.54
N GLY A 169 5.58 8.56 3.50
CA GLY A 169 5.13 8.75 4.88
C GLY A 169 3.98 9.74 5.01
N SER A 170 4.08 10.92 4.38
CA SER A 170 2.99 11.91 4.39
C SER A 170 1.74 11.43 3.66
N MET A 171 1.92 10.71 2.55
CA MET A 171 0.79 10.19 1.79
C MET A 171 0.03 9.11 2.54
N MET A 172 0.70 8.27 3.33
CA MET A 172 0.02 7.32 4.21
C MET A 172 -0.88 8.04 5.23
N VAL A 173 -0.43 9.17 5.77
CA VAL A 173 -1.29 9.99 6.67
C VAL A 173 -2.49 10.55 5.90
N VAL A 174 -2.26 11.13 4.72
CA VAL A 174 -3.33 11.72 3.89
C VAL A 174 -4.35 10.66 3.48
N THR A 175 -3.92 9.51 2.97
CA THR A 175 -4.84 8.43 2.53
C THR A 175 -5.66 7.91 3.69
N SER A 176 -5.05 7.81 4.88
CA SER A 176 -5.77 7.28 6.03
C SER A 176 -6.74 8.30 6.63
N LEU A 177 -6.43 9.60 6.57
CA LEU A 177 -7.39 10.67 6.89
C LEU A 177 -8.54 10.74 5.89
N LEU A 178 -8.28 10.54 4.60
CA LEU A 178 -9.33 10.44 3.59
C LEU A 178 -10.25 9.26 3.88
N ASN A 179 -9.67 8.12 4.23
CA ASN A 179 -10.42 6.91 4.57
C ASN A 179 -11.30 7.14 5.80
N LEU A 180 -10.78 7.75 6.87
CA LEU A 180 -11.56 8.14 8.04
C LEU A 180 -12.80 8.97 7.71
N VAL A 181 -12.71 9.86 6.72
CA VAL A 181 -13.82 10.72 6.31
C VAL A 181 -14.78 9.97 5.39
N PHE A 182 -14.26 9.15 4.49
CA PHE A 182 -15.07 8.40 3.54
C PHE A 182 -15.79 7.20 4.15
N ASP A 183 -15.23 6.56 5.18
CA ASP A 183 -15.86 5.42 5.85
C ASP A 183 -17.26 5.77 6.38
N PRO A 184 -17.45 6.75 7.31
CA PRO A 184 -18.78 7.07 7.81
C PRO A 184 -19.70 7.64 6.72
N LEU A 185 -19.13 8.30 5.71
CA LEU A 185 -19.89 8.80 4.57
C LEU A 185 -20.50 7.64 3.76
N PHE A 186 -19.68 6.66 3.38
CA PHE A 186 -20.13 5.56 2.52
C PHE A 186 -20.89 4.49 3.31
N ILE A 187 -20.43 4.18 4.52
CA ILE A 187 -21.04 3.17 5.39
C ILE A 187 -22.41 3.65 5.87
N PHE A 188 -22.49 4.84 6.48
CA PHE A 188 -23.71 5.31 7.16
C PHE A 188 -24.51 6.36 6.39
N SER A 189 -23.87 7.29 5.69
CA SER A 189 -24.62 8.38 5.02
C SER A 189 -25.20 7.95 3.67
N MET A 190 -24.56 6.99 3.00
CA MET A 190 -25.02 6.43 1.72
C MET A 190 -25.69 5.05 1.90
N ASP A 191 -25.82 4.56 3.14
CA ASP A 191 -26.41 3.27 3.48
C ASP A 191 -25.82 2.07 2.70
N LEU A 192 -24.53 2.15 2.30
CA LEU A 192 -23.87 1.07 1.56
C LEU A 192 -23.38 -0.07 2.46
N GLY A 193 -23.38 0.13 3.79
CA GLY A 193 -22.94 -0.88 4.75
C GLY A 193 -21.48 -1.32 4.52
N LEU A 194 -21.23 -2.63 4.58
CA LEU A 194 -19.89 -3.21 4.49
C LEU A 194 -19.20 -2.96 3.13
N PRO A 195 -19.87 -3.09 1.97
CA PRO A 195 -19.31 -2.65 0.68
C PRO A 195 -18.86 -1.18 0.68
N GLY A 196 -19.54 -0.32 1.44
CA GLY A 196 -19.16 1.09 1.62
C GLY A 196 -17.76 1.26 2.20
N ALA A 197 -17.36 0.44 3.16
CA ALA A 197 -16.01 0.46 3.75
C ALA A 197 -14.92 0.12 2.71
N ALA A 198 -15.16 -0.90 1.88
CA ALA A 198 -14.24 -1.25 0.80
C ALA A 198 -14.12 -0.13 -0.25
N LEU A 199 -15.24 0.51 -0.60
CA LEU A 199 -15.28 1.63 -1.54
C LEU A 199 -14.57 2.88 -0.99
N ALA A 200 -14.72 3.16 0.30
CA ALA A 200 -14.05 4.27 0.97
C ALA A 200 -12.54 4.08 0.96
N THR A 201 -12.09 2.85 1.23
CA THR A 201 -10.67 2.46 1.14
C THR A 201 -10.16 2.59 -0.30
N LEU A 202 -10.92 2.10 -1.28
CA LEU A 202 -10.58 2.20 -2.70
C LEU A 202 -10.43 3.66 -3.14
N ALA A 203 -11.40 4.51 -2.81
CA ALA A 203 -11.36 5.94 -3.12
C ALA A 203 -10.12 6.62 -2.51
N SER A 204 -9.80 6.27 -1.26
CA SER A 204 -8.65 6.81 -0.54
C SER A 204 -7.33 6.42 -1.20
N PHE A 205 -7.18 5.14 -1.57
CA PHE A 205 -5.98 4.67 -2.29
C PHE A 205 -5.90 5.19 -3.71
N ALA A 206 -7.02 5.30 -4.44
CA ALA A 206 -7.05 5.84 -5.80
C ALA A 206 -6.61 7.31 -5.81
N LEU A 207 -7.15 8.13 -4.90
CA LEU A 207 -6.73 9.52 -4.73
C LEU A 207 -5.26 9.63 -4.30
N GLY A 208 -4.83 8.78 -3.36
CA GLY A 208 -3.42 8.70 -2.95
C GLY A 208 -2.49 8.36 -4.12
N GLY A 209 -2.86 7.37 -4.92
CA GLY A 209 -2.16 6.94 -6.13
C GLY A 209 -2.08 8.05 -7.17
N LEU A 210 -3.17 8.76 -7.41
CA LEU A 210 -3.20 9.89 -8.34
C LEU A 210 -2.23 11.00 -7.90
N ILE A 211 -2.30 11.42 -6.63
CA ILE A 211 -1.42 12.46 -6.08
C ILE A 211 0.05 12.06 -6.17
N VAL A 212 0.38 10.82 -5.79
CA VAL A 212 1.76 10.31 -5.87
C VAL A 212 2.23 10.29 -7.31
N THR A 213 1.43 9.75 -8.23
CA THR A 213 1.78 9.62 -9.65
C THR A 213 2.06 11.00 -10.27
N ILE A 214 1.20 11.99 -10.00
CA ILE A 214 1.40 13.38 -10.45
C ILE A 214 2.70 13.95 -9.89
N ARG A 215 3.02 13.68 -8.61
CA ARG A 215 4.20 14.25 -7.94
C ARG A 215 5.52 13.58 -8.32
N ILE A 216 5.49 12.31 -8.76
CA ILE A 216 6.68 11.59 -9.26
C ILE A 216 6.92 11.80 -10.76
N TRP A 217 5.88 12.12 -11.54
CA TRP A 217 5.95 12.36 -12.99
C TRP A 217 7.04 13.38 -13.39
N PRO A 218 7.11 14.59 -12.79
CA PRO A 218 8.14 15.57 -13.15
C PRO A 218 9.56 15.14 -12.76
N LYS A 219 9.70 14.21 -11.80
CA LYS A 219 11.00 13.71 -11.36
C LYS A 219 11.56 12.60 -12.27
N ARG A 220 10.80 12.16 -13.28
CA ARG A 220 11.14 11.05 -14.20
C ARG A 220 11.71 9.85 -13.45
N LEU A 221 11.06 9.46 -12.34
CA LEU A 221 11.48 8.30 -11.55
C LEU A 221 11.13 6.96 -12.22
N LEU A 222 10.30 7.00 -13.25
CA LEU A 222 9.87 5.86 -14.05
C LEU A 222 10.30 6.08 -15.51
N SER A 223 10.85 5.03 -16.13
CA SER A 223 11.02 4.96 -17.57
C SER A 223 10.34 3.68 -18.07
N PHE A 224 9.49 3.82 -19.08
CA PHE A 224 8.90 2.69 -19.81
C PHE A 224 9.60 2.46 -21.16
N ILE A 225 10.67 3.23 -21.42
CA ILE A 225 11.53 3.07 -22.58
C ILE A 225 12.61 2.07 -22.17
N TRP A 226 12.54 0.89 -22.76
CA TRP A 226 13.47 -0.23 -22.56
C TRP A 226 14.73 -0.03 -23.40
#